data_AF-A0A172YCN6-F1
#
_entry.id   AF-A0A172YCN6-F1
#
_cell.length_a   1.000
_cell.length_b   1.000
_cell.length_c   1.000
_cell.angle_alpha   90.00
_cell.angle_beta   90.00
_cell.angle_gamma   90.00
#
_symmetry.space_group_name_H-M   'P 1'
#
loop_
_entity.id
_entity.type
_entity.pdbx_description
1 polymer ?
#
loop_
_entity_poly.entity_id
_entity_poly.type
_entity_poly.pdbx_seq_one_letter_code
_entity_poly.pdbx_strand_id
1 'polypeptide(L)'
;MRTTLDRLRHTLLFEAIGILIVLPLGSYAFSLAPSHMGVIGIVSAVIAAVWNYLYNLGFDHALRRWRGSLRKGVTMRIFHALLFEAGLLSILQPLAMLYLGTDALAAFSLVASLAVFYVCYAFVYNWAYDRLFPLPAAAATAPSAMPQRH
;
A
#
# COMPACT_ATOMS: atom_id res chain seq x y z
N MET A 1 4.94 11.07 19.79
CA MET A 1 5.47 10.47 18.53
C MET A 1 5.69 8.98 18.77
N ARG A 2 5.29 8.09 17.85
CA ARG A 2 5.57 6.64 17.97
C ARG A 2 7.08 6.40 18.11
N THR A 3 7.48 5.56 19.06
CA THR A 3 8.88 5.19 19.28
C THR A 3 9.44 4.43 18.07
N THR A 4 10.76 4.43 17.87
CA THR A 4 11.41 3.66 16.80
C THR A 4 11.10 2.16 16.90
N LEU A 5 10.94 1.66 18.13
CA LEU A 5 10.61 0.26 18.43
C LEU A 5 9.15 -0.08 18.04
N ASP A 6 8.19 0.83 18.25
CA ASP A 6 6.80 0.63 17.81
C ASP A 6 6.67 0.55 16.28
N ARG A 7 7.50 1.33 15.56
CA ARG A 7 7.53 1.32 14.09
C ARG A 7 8.10 0.00 13.59
N LEU A 8 9.19 -0.48 14.19
CA LEU A 8 9.80 -1.76 13.83
C LEU A 8 8.84 -2.92 14.09
N ARG A 9 8.18 -2.97 15.26
CA ARG A 9 7.17 -3.99 15.57
C ARG A 9 6.04 -4.00 14.55
N HIS A 10 5.51 -2.82 14.21
CA HIS A 10 4.43 -2.68 13.24
C HIS A 10 4.84 -3.23 11.88
N THR A 11 5.97 -2.77 11.33
CA THR A 11 6.42 -3.19 10.00
C THR A 11 6.73 -4.68 9.93
N LEU A 12 7.40 -5.25 10.95
CA LEU A 12 7.70 -6.68 10.97
C LEU A 12 6.46 -7.55 11.08
N LEU A 13 5.49 -7.17 11.94
CA LEU A 13 4.23 -7.90 12.06
C LEU A 13 3.39 -7.79 10.79
N PHE A 14 3.36 -6.61 10.17
CA PHE A 14 2.68 -6.40 8.89
C PHE A 14 3.22 -7.34 7.81
N GLU A 15 4.54 -7.40 7.65
CA GLU A 15 5.16 -8.23 6.64
C GLU A 15 4.95 -9.72 6.94
N ALA A 16 5.19 -10.15 8.19
CA ALA A 16 5.08 -11.56 8.58
C ALA A 16 3.66 -12.11 8.40
N ILE A 17 2.64 -11.37 8.87
CA ILE A 17 1.24 -11.80 8.73
C ILE A 17 0.82 -11.76 7.26
N GLY A 18 1.26 -10.75 6.51
CA GLY A 18 0.99 -10.63 5.07
C GLY A 18 1.51 -11.85 4.31
N ILE A 19 2.77 -12.22 4.53
CA ILE A 19 3.42 -13.39 3.92
C ILE A 19 2.69 -14.69 4.30
N LEU A 20 2.35 -14.87 5.58
CA LEU A 20 1.66 -16.07 6.07
C LEU A 20 0.28 -16.27 5.44
N ILE A 21 -0.39 -15.21 5.01
CA ILE A 21 -1.70 -15.29 4.35
C ILE A 21 -1.54 -15.39 2.83
N VAL A 22 -0.71 -14.54 2.23
CA VAL A 22 -0.61 -14.41 0.77
C VAL A 22 -0.01 -15.65 0.11
N LEU A 23 0.95 -16.31 0.77
CA LEU A 23 1.61 -17.51 0.26
C LEU A 23 0.63 -18.68 0.08
N PRO A 24 -0.08 -19.16 1.12
CA PRO A 24 -1.01 -20.28 0.96
C PRO A 24 -2.22 -19.89 0.11
N LEU A 25 -2.77 -18.68 0.31
CA LEU A 25 -3.96 -18.23 -0.43
C LEU A 25 -3.66 -18.08 -1.92
N GLY A 26 -2.55 -17.43 -2.26
CA GLY A 26 -2.14 -17.24 -3.64
C GLY A 26 -1.69 -18.53 -4.31
N SER A 27 -0.98 -19.40 -3.57
CA SER A 27 -0.59 -20.73 -4.06
C SER A 27 -1.82 -21.56 -4.42
N TYR A 28 -2.84 -21.56 -3.56
CA TYR A 28 -4.10 -22.25 -3.82
C TYR A 28 -4.88 -21.61 -4.98
N ALA A 29 -5.05 -20.28 -5.00
CA ALA A 29 -5.85 -19.59 -6.00
C ALA A 29 -5.26 -19.66 -7.42
N PHE A 30 -3.93 -19.61 -7.54
CA PHE A 30 -3.24 -19.58 -8.84
C PHE A 30 -2.57 -20.91 -9.19
N SER A 31 -2.69 -21.94 -8.35
CA SER A 31 -2.01 -23.24 -8.52
C SER A 31 -0.50 -23.11 -8.70
N LEU A 32 0.12 -22.11 -8.06
CA LEU A 32 1.55 -21.82 -8.12
C LEU A 32 2.25 -22.37 -6.87
N ALA A 33 3.50 -22.81 -7.00
CA ALA A 33 4.29 -23.16 -5.82
C ALA A 33 4.45 -21.94 -4.89
N PRO A 34 4.43 -22.12 -3.54
CA PRO A 34 4.60 -21.01 -2.60
C PRO A 34 5.88 -20.20 -2.83
N SER A 35 6.96 -20.83 -3.28
CA SER A 35 8.20 -20.15 -3.65
C SER A 35 8.00 -19.10 -4.75
N HIS A 36 7.26 -19.42 -5.81
CA HIS A 36 6.96 -18.48 -6.89
C HIS A 36 6.06 -17.33 -6.41
N MET A 37 5.05 -17.63 -5.59
CA MET A 37 4.20 -16.58 -4.98
C MET A 37 5.02 -15.63 -4.10
N GLY A 38 5.95 -16.15 -3.31
CA GLY A 38 6.84 -15.34 -2.47
C GLY A 38 7.73 -14.42 -3.31
N VAL A 39 8.37 -14.95 -4.35
CA VAL A 39 9.22 -14.15 -5.25
C VAL A 39 8.39 -13.05 -5.93
N ILE A 40 7.23 -13.39 -6.49
CA ILE A 40 6.38 -12.41 -7.19
C ILE A 40 5.86 -11.36 -6.22
N GLY A 41 5.42 -11.76 -5.02
CA GLY A 41 4.94 -10.84 -3.99
C GLY A 41 6.02 -9.83 -3.59
N ILE A 42 7.22 -10.30 -3.26
CA ILE A 42 8.34 -9.45 -2.84
C ILE A 42 8.79 -8.53 -3.98
N VAL A 43 9.03 -9.08 -5.18
CA VAL A 43 9.47 -8.30 -6.35
C VAL A 43 8.41 -7.25 -6.72
N SER A 44 7.13 -7.63 -6.72
CA SER A 44 6.04 -6.69 -7.01
C SER A 44 5.95 -5.59 -5.96
N ALA A 45 6.11 -5.91 -4.67
CA ALA A 45 6.08 -4.92 -3.60
C ALA A 45 7.23 -3.91 -3.72
N VAL A 46 8.45 -4.39 -4.02
CA VAL A 46 9.62 -3.52 -4.24
C VAL A 46 9.41 -2.62 -5.45
N ILE A 47 8.99 -3.18 -6.59
CA ILE A 47 8.72 -2.40 -7.81
C ILE A 47 7.60 -1.40 -7.55
N ALA A 48 6.52 -1.78 -6.88
CA ALA A 48 5.42 -0.88 -6.55
C ALA A 48 5.88 0.27 -5.64
N ALA A 49 6.72 0.01 -4.64
CA ALA A 49 7.27 1.04 -3.77
C ALA A 49 8.15 2.05 -4.54
N VAL A 50 9.03 1.54 -5.42
CA VAL A 50 9.89 2.38 -6.27
C VAL A 50 9.06 3.18 -7.27
N TRP A 51 8.13 2.53 -7.98
CA TRP A 51 7.23 3.17 -8.92
C TRP A 51 6.40 4.26 -8.24
N ASN A 52 5.91 3.99 -7.03
CA ASN A 52 5.14 4.97 -6.27
C ASN A 52 5.93 6.23 -5.96
N TYR A 53 7.20 6.08 -5.56
CA TYR A 53 8.07 7.24 -5.37
C TYR A 53 8.31 8.01 -6.68
N LEU A 54 8.70 7.30 -7.74
CA LEU A 54 9.03 7.92 -9.03
C LEU A 54 7.84 8.62 -9.68
N TYR A 55 6.68 7.96 -9.68
CA TYR A 55 5.45 8.50 -10.26
C TYR A 55 4.98 9.74 -9.50
N ASN A 56 4.96 9.70 -8.17
CA ASN A 56 4.59 10.86 -7.36
C ASN A 56 5.53 12.05 -7.62
N LEU A 57 6.84 11.80 -7.67
CA LEU A 57 7.85 12.84 -7.94
C LEU A 57 7.67 13.47 -9.33
N GLY A 58 7.50 12.63 -10.36
CA GLY A 58 7.32 13.08 -11.75
C GLY A 58 6.01 13.83 -11.94
N PHE A 59 4.91 13.31 -11.37
CA PHE A 59 3.61 13.95 -11.45
C PHE A 59 3.57 15.29 -10.73
N ASP A 60 4.20 15.40 -9.56
CA ASP A 60 4.27 16.65 -8.82
C ASP A 60 5.13 17.70 -9.56
N HIS A 61 6.22 17.29 -10.21
CA HIS A 61 6.99 18.19 -11.10
C HIS A 61 6.17 18.66 -12.30
N ALA A 62 5.48 17.74 -12.99
CA ALA A 62 4.62 18.08 -14.11
C ALA A 62 3.50 19.04 -13.69
N LEU A 63 2.87 18.79 -12.54
CA LEU A 63 1.79 19.62 -12.02
C LEU A 63 2.29 21.01 -11.61
N ARG A 64 3.47 21.11 -10.97
CA ARG A 64 4.12 22.39 -10.67
C ARG A 64 4.44 23.17 -11.94
N ARG A 65 4.95 22.51 -12.98
CA ARG A 65 5.28 23.13 -14.28
C ARG A 65 4.05 23.60 -15.05
N TRP A 66 2.92 22.88 -14.93
CA TRP A 66 1.70 23.15 -15.69
C TRP A 66 0.71 24.10 -15.00
N ARG A 67 0.52 24.02 -13.69
CA ARG A 67 -0.52 24.81 -13.00
C ARG A 67 -0.02 25.77 -11.93
N GLY A 68 1.27 25.72 -11.55
CA GLY A 68 1.81 26.53 -10.46
C GLY A 68 1.14 26.31 -9.08
N SER A 69 0.25 25.32 -8.97
CA SER A 69 -0.58 25.03 -7.80
C SER A 69 -0.73 23.53 -7.61
N LEU A 70 -0.59 23.07 -6.36
CA LEU A 70 -0.66 21.67 -5.95
C LEU A 70 -2.10 21.21 -5.61
N ARG A 71 -3.12 22.08 -5.77
CA ARG A 71 -4.51 21.73 -5.48
C ARG A 71 -5.06 20.76 -6.55
N LYS A 72 -5.00 19.47 -6.25
CA LYS A 72 -5.60 18.38 -7.04
C LYS A 72 -7.10 18.31 -6.77
N GLY A 73 -7.92 18.85 -7.68
CA GLY A 73 -9.38 18.61 -7.70
C GLY A 73 -9.71 17.12 -7.87
N VAL A 74 -10.94 16.71 -7.56
CA VAL A 74 -11.35 15.28 -7.55
C VAL A 74 -11.07 14.60 -8.90
N THR A 75 -11.41 15.22 -10.03
CA THR A 75 -11.13 14.70 -11.37
C THR A 75 -9.64 14.44 -11.61
N MET A 76 -8.77 15.33 -11.14
CA MET A 76 -7.31 15.18 -11.28
C MET A 76 -6.80 14.01 -10.43
N ARG A 77 -7.41 13.76 -9.26
CA ARG A 77 -7.05 12.64 -8.40
C ARG A 77 -7.44 11.30 -9.03
N ILE A 78 -8.62 11.23 -9.65
CA ILE A 78 -9.06 10.03 -10.38
C ILE A 78 -8.12 9.75 -11.55
N PHE A 79 -7.85 10.75 -12.39
CA PHE A 79 -6.93 10.61 -13.51
C PHE A 79 -5.52 10.19 -13.04
N HIS A 80 -5.01 10.80 -11.97
CA HIS A 80 -3.74 10.44 -11.38
C HIS A 80 -3.68 8.98 -10.88
N ALA A 81 -4.74 8.51 -10.21
CA ALA A 81 -4.82 7.14 -9.72
C ALA A 81 -4.91 6.13 -10.87
N LEU A 82 -5.73 6.40 -11.89
CA LEU A 82 -5.84 5.53 -13.06
C LEU A 82 -4.53 5.43 -13.83
N LEU A 83 -3.83 6.55 -14.02
CA LEU A 83 -2.55 6.58 -14.70
C LEU A 83 -1.43 5.90 -13.88
N PHE A 84 -1.48 6.03 -12.55
CA PHE A 84 -0.59 5.30 -11.64
C PHE A 84 -0.74 3.79 -11.82
N GLU A 85 -1.98 3.31 -11.74
CA GLU A 85 -2.30 1.88 -11.77
C GLU A 85 -1.97 1.30 -13.14
N ALA A 86 -2.35 1.98 -14.22
CA ALA A 86 -2.04 1.57 -15.58
C ALA A 86 -0.52 1.50 -15.82
N GLY A 87 0.24 2.49 -15.33
CA GLY A 87 1.69 2.49 -15.44
C GLY A 87 2.35 1.36 -14.64
N LEU A 88 1.86 1.09 -13.42
CA LEU A 88 2.36 0.00 -12.59
C LEU A 88 2.09 -1.36 -13.22
N LEU A 89 0.87 -1.59 -13.70
CA LEU A 89 0.48 -2.82 -14.41
C LEU A 89 1.31 -3.04 -15.67
N SER A 90 1.60 -1.97 -16.43
CA SER A 90 2.44 -2.03 -17.62
C SER A 90 3.88 -2.51 -17.33
N ILE A 91 4.35 -2.38 -16.09
CA ILE A 91 5.66 -2.87 -15.65
C ILE A 91 5.54 -4.29 -15.05
N LEU A 92 4.62 -4.48 -14.11
CA LEU A 92 4.50 -5.73 -13.36
C LEU A 92 3.97 -6.89 -14.20
N GLN A 93 3.00 -6.64 -15.07
CA GLN A 93 2.38 -7.68 -15.88
C GLN A 93 3.37 -8.40 -16.82
N PRO A 94 4.16 -7.71 -17.67
CA PRO A 94 5.12 -8.40 -18.53
C PRO A 94 6.21 -9.11 -17.72
N LEU A 95 6.63 -8.57 -16.58
CA LEU A 95 7.59 -9.25 -15.70
C LEU A 95 7.01 -10.55 -15.13
N ALA A 96 5.75 -10.54 -14.68
CA ALA A 96 5.06 -11.74 -14.21
C ALA A 96 4.91 -12.78 -15.33
N MET A 97 4.55 -12.36 -16.55
CA MET A 97 4.48 -13.23 -17.72
C MET A 97 5.84 -13.87 -18.03
N LEU A 98 6.91 -13.08 -18.05
CA LEU A 98 8.26 -13.57 -18.33
C LEU A 98 8.76 -14.53 -17.25
N TYR A 99 8.48 -14.25 -15.98
CA TYR A 99 8.94 -15.06 -14.86
C TYR A 99 8.17 -16.39 -14.74
N LEU A 100 6.85 -16.37 -14.93
CA LEU A 100 6.00 -17.56 -14.78
C LEU A 100 5.78 -18.32 -16.10
N GLY A 101 6.10 -17.72 -17.24
CA GLY A 101 5.75 -18.27 -18.56
C GLY A 101 4.24 -18.30 -18.82
N THR A 102 3.46 -17.45 -18.16
CA THR A 102 2.00 -17.40 -18.28
C THR A 102 1.53 -16.41 -19.33
N ASP A 103 0.28 -16.54 -19.76
CA ASP A 103 -0.36 -15.59 -20.65
C ASP A 103 -0.66 -14.26 -19.95
N ALA A 104 -1.05 -13.25 -20.75
CA ALA A 104 -1.30 -11.90 -20.25
C ALA A 104 -2.46 -11.84 -19.26
N LEU A 105 -3.50 -12.65 -19.47
CA LEU A 105 -4.67 -12.64 -18.61
C LEU A 105 -4.35 -13.26 -17.24
N ALA A 106 -3.67 -14.40 -17.18
CA ALA A 106 -3.28 -14.99 -15.90
C ALA A 106 -2.32 -14.08 -15.12
N ALA A 107 -1.35 -13.47 -15.79
CA ALA A 107 -0.43 -12.52 -15.16
C ALA A 107 -1.17 -11.28 -14.64
N PHE A 108 -2.10 -10.73 -15.41
CA PHE A 108 -2.94 -9.62 -14.98
C PHE A 108 -3.77 -10.00 -13.75
N SER A 109 -4.46 -11.15 -13.78
CA SER A 109 -5.26 -11.64 -12.66
C SER A 109 -4.42 -11.82 -11.39
N LEU A 110 -3.20 -12.34 -11.50
CA LEU A 110 -2.29 -12.51 -10.37
C LEU A 110 -1.87 -11.16 -9.78
N VAL A 111 -1.36 -10.25 -10.61
CA VAL A 111 -0.86 -8.94 -10.16
C VAL A 111 -2.00 -8.10 -9.59
N ALA A 112 -3.16 -8.06 -10.24
CA ALA A 112 -4.33 -7.34 -9.76
C ALA A 112 -4.84 -7.92 -8.43
N SER A 113 -4.88 -9.25 -8.30
CA SER A 113 -5.31 -9.90 -7.05
C SER A 113 -4.36 -9.61 -5.90
N LEU A 114 -3.04 -9.61 -6.16
CA LEU A 114 -2.04 -9.20 -5.16
C LEU A 114 -2.21 -7.73 -4.75
N ALA A 115 -2.42 -6.83 -5.71
CA ALA A 115 -2.63 -5.41 -5.42
C ALA A 115 -3.87 -5.19 -4.55
N VAL A 116 -5.01 -5.78 -4.94
CA VAL A 116 -6.27 -5.70 -4.16
C VAL A 116 -6.09 -6.33 -2.78
N PHE A 117 -5.44 -7.49 -2.69
CA PHE A 117 -5.15 -8.14 -1.41
C PHE A 117 -4.37 -7.21 -0.49
N TYR A 118 -3.24 -6.65 -0.93
CA TYR A 118 -2.41 -5.78 -0.08
C TYR A 118 -3.11 -4.48 0.30
N VAL A 119 -3.94 -3.90 -0.56
CA VAL A 119 -4.75 -2.71 -0.22
C VAL A 119 -5.74 -3.04 0.91
N CYS A 120 -6.53 -4.10 0.75
CA CYS A 120 -7.50 -4.54 1.75
C CYS A 120 -6.80 -4.95 3.06
N TYR A 121 -5.72 -5.73 2.95
CA TYR A 121 -4.93 -6.19 4.08
C TYR A 121 -4.31 -5.02 4.85
N ALA A 122 -3.68 -4.07 4.17
CA ALA A 122 -3.12 -2.87 4.80
C ALA A 122 -4.19 -2.06 5.53
N PHE A 123 -5.37 -1.90 4.95
CA PHE A 123 -6.46 -1.21 5.63
C PHE A 123 -6.88 -1.91 6.93
N VAL A 124 -7.17 -3.21 6.87
CA VAL A 124 -7.60 -4.00 8.03
C VAL A 124 -6.52 -4.08 9.09
N TYR A 125 -5.27 -4.33 8.69
CA TYR A 125 -4.14 -4.41 9.60
C TYR A 125 -3.90 -3.08 10.32
N ASN A 126 -3.87 -1.96 9.59
CA ASN A 126 -3.68 -0.64 10.19
C ASN A 126 -4.79 -0.32 11.19
N TRP A 127 -6.05 -0.59 10.82
CA TRP A 127 -7.19 -0.39 11.69
C TRP A 127 -7.13 -1.24 12.97
N ALA A 128 -6.80 -2.52 12.84
CA ALA A 128 -6.64 -3.43 13.98
C ALA A 128 -5.46 -3.02 14.88
N TYR A 129 -4.32 -2.67 14.28
CA TYR A 129 -3.12 -2.25 15.00
C TYR A 129 -3.35 -0.97 15.80
N ASP A 130 -4.04 0.01 15.21
CA ASP A 130 -4.37 1.27 15.90
C ASP A 130 -5.34 1.07 17.07
N ARG A 131 -6.22 0.06 16.99
CA ARG A 131 -7.12 -0.31 18.09
C ARG A 131 -6.42 -1.07 19.23
N LEU A 132 -5.45 -1.93 18.89
CA LEU A 132 -4.66 -2.69 19.86
C LEU A 132 -3.56 -1.86 20.51
N PHE A 133 -2.98 -0.91 19.77
CA PHE A 133 -1.94 0.00 20.21
C PHE A 133 -2.36 1.45 19.95
N PRO A 134 -3.33 1.97 20.72
CA PRO A 134 -3.78 3.35 20.57
C PRO A 134 -2.58 4.28 20.75
N LEU A 135 -2.50 5.27 19.87
CA LEU A 135 -1.52 6.36 20.02
C LEU A 135 -1.76 7.02 21.39
N PRO A 136 -0.71 7.41 22.13
CA PRO A 136 -0.87 8.24 23.30
C PRO A 136 -1.74 9.42 22.91
N ALA A 137 -2.91 9.54 23.55
CA ALA A 137 -3.86 10.58 23.25
C ALA A 137 -3.09 11.91 23.19
N ALA A 138 -3.27 12.68 22.11
CA ALA A 138 -2.95 14.09 22.16
C ALA A 138 -3.64 14.61 23.43
N ALA A 139 -2.84 14.96 24.43
CA ALA A 139 -3.28 15.13 25.79
C ALA A 139 -4.45 16.12 25.84
N ALA A 140 -5.57 15.65 26.40
CA ALA A 140 -6.59 16.41 27.08
C ALA A 140 -6.73 17.90 26.70
N THR A 141 -7.65 18.22 25.79
CA THR A 141 -8.47 19.42 25.98
C THR A 141 -9.65 19.04 26.88
N ALA A 142 -9.37 18.88 28.18
CA ALA A 142 -10.39 19.05 29.20
C ALA A 142 -10.46 20.55 29.51
N PRO A 143 -11.57 21.26 29.26
CA PRO A 143 -11.75 22.58 29.84
C PRO A 143 -11.85 22.39 31.34
N SER A 144 -10.82 22.84 32.07
CA SER A 144 -10.87 22.96 33.53
C SER A 144 -12.02 23.89 33.89
N ALA A 145 -13.13 23.31 34.37
CA ALA A 145 -14.20 24.05 35.01
C ALA A 145 -13.62 24.82 36.20
N MET A 146 -13.64 26.14 36.12
CA MET A 146 -13.27 27.02 37.22
C MET A 146 -14.53 27.24 38.06
N PRO A 147 -14.55 26.90 39.37
CA PRO A 147 -15.68 27.23 40.23
C PRO A 147 -15.61 28.73 40.55
N GLN A 148 -16.62 29.48 40.13
CA GLN A 148 -16.83 30.85 40.61
C GLN A 148 -17.04 30.79 42.13
N ARG A 149 -16.10 31.35 42.90
CA ARG A 149 -16.32 31.67 44.30
C ARG A 149 -17.04 33.01 44.38
N HIS A 150 -18.01 33.03 45.28
CA HIS A 150 -18.92 34.11 45.65
C HIS A 150 -18.24 35.46 45.93
#